data_AF-A0A9X2XAF1-F1
#
_entry.id   AF-A0A9X2XAF1-F1
#
_cell.length_a   1.000
_cell.length_b   1.000
_cell.length_c   1.000
_cell.angle_alpha   90.00
_cell.angle_beta   90.00
_cell.angle_gamma   90.00
#
_symmetry.space_group_name_H-M   'P 1'
#
loop_
_entity.id
_entity.type
_entity.pdbx_description
1 polymer ?
#
loop_
_entity_poly.entity_id
_entity_poly.type
_entity_poly.pdbx_seq_one_letter_code
_entity_poly.pdbx_strand_id
1 'polypeptide(L)'
;MQADKKRVPRDHENEIRGLLRSFGLKVGRVSARGFDARVRDLVDGHPRLTLCIGALPDGRAAMMARMTILHRALLKVTANDELCRRFMTIPGVGPVTALASRTAIDDPARFRRSSDVGAHLGLHDSINPERPTCEVASAARGMRSRGRHCSPRRI
;
A
#
# COMPACT_ATOMS: atom_id res chain seq x y z
N MET A 1 6.96 10.00 -16.44
CA MET A 1 6.31 8.67 -16.45
C MET A 1 7.36 7.61 -16.15
N GLN A 2 7.87 7.56 -14.92
CA GLN A 2 8.95 6.62 -14.55
C GLN A 2 8.35 5.34 -13.97
N ALA A 3 8.57 4.27 -14.72
CA ALA A 3 8.64 2.87 -14.32
C ALA A 3 8.20 2.54 -12.90
N ASP A 4 6.99 1.99 -12.80
CA ASP A 4 6.62 1.06 -11.73
C ASP A 4 7.49 -0.20 -11.91
N LYS A 5 8.75 -0.09 -11.47
CA LYS A 5 9.74 -1.15 -11.44
C LYS A 5 9.27 -2.13 -10.39
N LYS A 6 8.35 -3.02 -10.79
CA LYS A 6 7.83 -4.17 -10.03
C LYS A 6 8.87 -4.62 -9.00
N ARG A 7 8.75 -4.15 -7.76
CA ARG A 7 9.47 -4.75 -6.65
C ARG A 7 8.83 -6.12 -6.50
N VAL A 8 9.36 -7.10 -7.23
CA VAL A 8 9.15 -8.51 -6.91
C VAL A 8 9.46 -8.62 -5.41
N PRO A 9 8.55 -9.14 -4.58
CA PRO A 9 8.80 -9.32 -3.16
C PRO A 9 10.06 -10.16 -2.99
N ARG A 10 11.19 -9.49 -2.69
CA ARG A 10 12.50 -10.15 -2.57
C ARG A 10 12.65 -10.84 -1.24
N ASP A 11 11.70 -10.66 -0.34
CA ASP A 11 11.80 -11.15 1.04
C ASP A 11 11.86 -12.67 1.06
N HIS A 12 11.01 -13.36 0.30
CA HIS A 12 11.09 -14.82 0.16
C HIS A 12 12.37 -15.31 -0.52
N GLU A 13 12.87 -14.60 -1.54
CA GLU A 13 14.16 -14.96 -2.16
C GLU A 13 15.32 -14.77 -1.19
N ASN A 14 15.26 -13.73 -0.36
CA ASN A 14 16.27 -13.43 0.64
C ASN A 14 16.23 -14.42 1.80
N GLU A 15 15.04 -14.84 2.22
CA GLU A 15 14.84 -15.90 3.20
C GLU A 15 15.43 -17.22 2.72
N ILE A 16 15.10 -17.65 1.49
CA ILE A 16 15.66 -18.87 0.88
C ILE A 16 17.19 -18.76 0.73
N ARG A 17 17.70 -17.60 0.31
CA ARG A 17 19.16 -17.36 0.26
C ARG A 17 19.81 -17.43 1.65
N GLY A 18 19.14 -16.94 2.69
CA GLY A 18 19.60 -17.00 4.08
C GLY A 18 19.68 -18.44 4.58
N LEU A 19 18.61 -19.22 4.36
CA LEU A 19 18.55 -20.64 4.71
C LEU A 19 19.61 -21.47 4.00
N LEU A 20 19.83 -21.25 2.70
CA LEU A 20 20.88 -21.98 1.98
C LEU A 20 22.29 -21.63 2.50
N ARG A 21 22.48 -20.39 2.99
CA ARG A 21 23.77 -19.93 3.47
C ARG A 21 24.20 -20.58 4.78
N SER A 22 23.28 -21.00 5.65
CA SER A 22 23.63 -21.78 6.85
C SER A 22 24.19 -23.16 6.53
N PHE A 23 23.90 -23.69 5.33
CA PHE A 23 24.46 -24.95 4.82
C PHE A 23 25.68 -24.74 3.91
N GLY A 24 26.19 -23.51 3.80
CA GLY A 24 27.33 -23.19 2.93
C GLY A 24 27.00 -23.08 1.44
N LEU A 25 25.73 -23.25 1.05
CA LEU A 25 25.29 -23.19 -0.34
C LEU A 25 25.00 -21.73 -0.74
N LYS A 26 25.67 -21.26 -1.81
CA LYS A 26 25.50 -19.90 -2.33
C LYS A 26 24.74 -19.90 -3.65
N VAL A 27 23.61 -19.20 -3.68
CA VAL A 27 22.75 -19.09 -4.89
C VAL A 27 23.43 -18.33 -6.02
N GLY A 28 24.20 -17.28 -5.70
CA GLY A 28 24.84 -16.42 -6.69
C GLY A 28 23.88 -15.42 -7.36
N ARG A 29 24.34 -14.77 -8.44
CA ARG A 29 23.48 -13.88 -9.23
C ARG A 29 22.60 -14.72 -10.14
N VAL A 30 21.30 -14.62 -9.95
CA VAL A 30 20.28 -15.30 -10.76
C VAL A 30 19.15 -14.33 -11.10
N SER A 31 18.53 -14.53 -12.26
CA SER A 31 17.32 -13.81 -12.61
C SER A 31 16.16 -14.26 -11.71
N ALA A 32 15.17 -13.39 -11.49
CA ALA A 32 13.99 -13.73 -10.69
C ALA A 32 13.22 -14.95 -11.23
N ARG A 33 13.31 -15.22 -12.53
CA ARG A 33 12.69 -16.37 -13.21
C ARG A 33 13.49 -17.67 -13.02
N GLY A 34 14.82 -17.57 -12.97
CA GLY A 34 15.72 -18.72 -12.80
C GLY A 34 16.00 -19.08 -11.33
N PHE A 35 15.51 -18.28 -10.38
CA PHE A 35 15.78 -18.49 -8.95
C PHE A 35 15.31 -19.87 -8.46
N ASP A 36 14.07 -20.26 -8.78
CA ASP A 36 13.47 -21.50 -8.31
C ASP A 36 14.20 -22.74 -8.86
N ALA A 37 14.58 -22.70 -10.14
CA ALA A 37 15.39 -23.76 -10.75
C ALA A 37 16.77 -23.85 -10.07
N ARG A 38 17.44 -22.72 -9.87
CA ARG A 38 18.75 -22.68 -9.21
C ARG A 38 18.71 -23.24 -7.79
N VAL A 39 17.65 -22.97 -7.04
CA VAL A 39 17.47 -23.51 -5.68
C VAL A 39 17.34 -25.03 -5.73
N ARG A 40 16.56 -25.57 -6.68
CA ARG A 40 16.42 -27.03 -6.87
C ARG A 40 17.76 -27.68 -7.22
N ASP A 41 18.53 -27.08 -8.12
CA ASP A 41 19.87 -27.58 -8.48
C ASP A 41 20.85 -27.59 -7.30
N LEU A 42 20.71 -26.65 -6.36
CA LEU A 42 21.61 -26.53 -5.20
C LEU A 42 21.29 -27.51 -4.08
N VAL A 43 20.03 -27.89 -3.93
CA VAL A 43 19.62 -28.90 -2.94
C VAL A 43 19.71 -30.32 -3.50
N ASP A 44 19.83 -30.46 -4.82
CA ASP A 44 20.04 -31.75 -5.46
C ASP A 44 21.31 -32.44 -4.92
N GLY A 45 21.19 -33.73 -4.61
CA GLY A 45 22.23 -34.50 -3.91
C GLY A 45 22.23 -34.38 -2.37
N HIS A 46 21.36 -33.57 -1.76
CA HIS A 46 21.22 -33.47 -0.31
C HIS A 46 19.80 -33.82 0.17
N PRO A 47 19.49 -35.11 0.46
CA PRO A 47 18.13 -35.57 0.74
C PRO A 47 17.41 -34.80 1.85
N ARG A 48 18.12 -34.44 2.93
CA ARG A 48 17.56 -33.63 4.04
C ARG A 48 17.26 -32.19 3.62
N LEU A 49 18.07 -31.59 2.76
CA LEU A 49 17.84 -30.22 2.28
C LEU A 49 16.73 -30.17 1.25
N THR A 50 16.65 -31.16 0.35
CA THR A 50 15.54 -31.30 -0.59
C THR A 50 14.21 -31.38 0.14
N LEU A 51 14.15 -32.14 1.25
CA LEU A 51 12.93 -32.27 2.06
C LEU A 51 12.54 -30.95 2.74
N CYS A 52 13.50 -30.21 3.32
CA CYS A 52 13.21 -28.99 4.08
C CYS A 52 13.00 -27.74 3.19
N ILE A 53 13.79 -27.60 2.12
CA ILE A 53 13.86 -26.37 1.31
C ILE A 53 13.15 -26.54 -0.04
N GLY A 54 12.98 -27.78 -0.52
CA GLY A 54 12.41 -28.06 -1.84
C GLY A 54 10.99 -27.54 -2.06
N ALA A 55 10.20 -27.39 -0.99
CA ALA A 55 8.84 -26.85 -1.06
C ALA A 55 8.78 -25.31 -1.11
N LEU A 56 9.86 -24.61 -0.71
CA LEU A 56 9.86 -23.14 -0.65
C LEU A 56 9.75 -22.47 -2.04
N PRO A 57 10.43 -22.97 -3.10
CA PRO A 57 10.22 -22.47 -4.46
C PRO A 57 8.78 -22.63 -4.95
N ASP A 58 8.08 -23.70 -4.58
CA ASP A 58 6.69 -23.94 -5.00
C ASP A 58 5.75 -22.95 -4.32
N GLY A 59 5.93 -22.72 -3.02
CA GLY A 59 5.21 -21.69 -2.27
C GLY A 59 5.40 -20.29 -2.86
N ARG A 60 6.65 -19.94 -3.22
CA ARG A 60 6.95 -18.67 -3.90
C ARG A 60 6.22 -18.56 -5.23
N ALA A 61 6.27 -19.59 -6.07
CA ALA A 61 5.60 -19.58 -7.37
C ALA A 61 4.08 -19.38 -7.23
N ALA A 62 3.45 -20.08 -6.28
CA ALA A 62 2.02 -19.93 -5.99
C ALA A 62 1.67 -18.51 -5.51
N MET A 63 2.44 -17.96 -4.57
CA MET A 63 2.27 -16.60 -4.06
C MET A 63 2.36 -15.55 -5.19
N MET A 64 3.36 -15.66 -6.08
CA MET A 64 3.55 -14.74 -7.19
C MET A 64 2.43 -14.83 -8.23
N ALA A 65 1.91 -16.03 -8.48
CA ALA A 65 0.76 -16.23 -9.34
C ALA A 65 -0.49 -15.53 -8.76
N ARG A 66 -0.75 -15.71 -7.46
CA ARG A 66 -1.87 -15.06 -6.76
C ARG A 66 -1.74 -13.53 -6.76
N MET A 67 -0.55 -13.01 -6.46
CA MET A 67 -0.26 -11.57 -6.51
C MET A 67 -0.57 -10.98 -7.90
N THR A 68 -0.19 -11.70 -8.96
CA THR A 68 -0.46 -11.27 -10.34
C THR A 68 -1.95 -11.22 -10.64
N ILE A 69 -2.72 -12.21 -10.18
CA ILE A 69 -4.18 -12.25 -10.35
C ILE A 69 -4.84 -11.08 -9.62
N LEU A 70 -4.49 -10.86 -8.35
CA LEU A 70 -5.03 -9.76 -7.54
C LEU A 70 -4.67 -8.40 -8.12
N HIS A 71 -3.42 -8.22 -8.57
CA HIS A 71 -3.00 -6.97 -9.21
C HIS A 71 -3.77 -6.70 -10.51
N ARG A 72 -4.05 -7.73 -11.32
CA ARG A 72 -4.90 -7.56 -12.52
C ARG A 72 -6.33 -7.18 -12.16
N ALA A 73 -6.90 -7.78 -11.12
CA ALA A 73 -8.23 -7.43 -10.64
C ALA A 73 -8.28 -5.97 -10.14
N LEU A 74 -7.27 -5.56 -9.35
CA LEU A 74 -7.11 -4.19 -8.89
C LEU A 74 -7.10 -3.20 -10.06
N LEU A 75 -6.29 -3.46 -11.10
CA LEU A 75 -6.23 -2.58 -12.27
C LEU A 75 -7.60 -2.40 -12.92
N LYS A 76 -8.38 -3.47 -13.05
CA LYS A 76 -9.75 -3.40 -13.61
C LYS A 76 -10.67 -2.53 -12.73
N VAL A 77 -10.63 -2.72 -11.41
CA VAL A 77 -11.42 -1.91 -10.47
C VAL A 77 -11.06 -0.44 -10.59
N THR A 78 -9.77 -0.11 -10.55
CA THR A 78 -9.30 1.28 -10.63
C THR A 78 -9.55 1.96 -11.98
N ALA A 79 -9.59 1.19 -13.07
CA ALA A 79 -9.86 1.73 -14.40
C ALA A 79 -11.34 2.11 -14.60
N ASN A 80 -12.25 1.37 -13.96
CA ASN A 80 -13.70 1.63 -14.02
C ASN A 80 -14.14 2.77 -13.10
N ASP A 81 -13.25 3.25 -12.25
CA ASP A 81 -13.53 4.25 -11.24
C ASP A 81 -12.96 5.62 -11.62
N GLU A 82 -13.84 6.61 -11.77
CA GLU A 82 -13.43 7.97 -12.13
C GLU A 82 -12.57 8.66 -11.05
N LEU A 83 -12.84 8.44 -9.76
CA LEU A 83 -12.05 9.03 -8.68
C LEU A 83 -10.65 8.44 -8.63
N CYS A 84 -10.52 7.12 -8.79
CA CYS A 84 -9.22 6.46 -8.89
C CYS A 84 -8.41 6.97 -10.09
N ARG A 85 -9.05 7.18 -11.25
CA ARG A 85 -8.39 7.76 -12.43
C ARG A 85 -7.91 9.18 -12.17
N ARG A 86 -8.71 10.01 -11.50
CA ARG A 86 -8.30 11.37 -11.09
C ARG A 86 -7.10 11.31 -10.12
N PHE A 87 -7.12 10.43 -9.12
CA PHE A 87 -5.98 10.26 -8.21
C PHE A 87 -4.70 9.84 -8.93
N MET A 88 -4.77 8.96 -9.92
CA MET A 88 -3.60 8.52 -10.70
C MET A 88 -3.00 9.60 -11.62
N THR A 89 -3.65 10.75 -11.78
CA THR A 89 -3.04 11.91 -12.46
C THR A 89 -1.94 12.58 -11.61
N ILE A 90 -1.96 12.35 -10.29
CA ILE A 90 -0.97 12.87 -9.36
C ILE A 90 0.34 12.09 -9.55
N PRO A 91 1.49 12.76 -9.74
CA PRO A 91 2.76 12.07 -9.91
C PRO A 91 3.08 11.22 -8.67
N GLY A 92 3.37 9.93 -8.89
CA GLY A 92 3.69 8.99 -7.82
C GLY A 92 2.48 8.24 -7.22
N VAL A 93 1.25 8.57 -7.63
CA VAL A 93 0.04 7.83 -7.21
C VAL A 93 -0.26 6.72 -8.21
N GLY A 94 -0.05 5.47 -7.79
CA GLY A 94 -0.41 4.28 -8.56
C GLY A 94 -1.80 3.72 -8.23
N PRO A 95 -2.23 2.65 -8.93
CA PRO A 95 -3.55 2.02 -8.73
C PRO A 95 -3.82 1.57 -7.29
N VAL A 96 -2.81 1.01 -6.61
CA VAL A 96 -2.94 0.57 -5.21
C VAL A 96 -3.21 1.76 -4.31
N THR A 97 -2.40 2.80 -4.41
CA THR A 97 -2.52 4.02 -3.60
C THR A 97 -3.81 4.77 -3.90
N ALA A 98 -4.20 4.88 -5.18
CA ALA A 98 -5.44 5.53 -5.58
C ALA A 98 -6.66 4.82 -4.98
N LEU A 99 -6.72 3.49 -5.08
CA LEU A 99 -7.80 2.73 -4.48
C LEU A 99 -7.78 2.84 -2.95
N ALA A 100 -6.61 2.76 -2.32
CA ALA A 100 -6.46 2.90 -0.87
C ALA A 100 -6.99 4.26 -0.39
N SER A 101 -6.62 5.36 -1.06
CA SER A 101 -7.12 6.71 -0.73
C SER A 101 -8.63 6.81 -0.90
N ARG A 102 -9.18 6.23 -1.97
CA ARG A 102 -10.64 6.17 -2.16
C ARG A 102 -11.30 5.41 -1.02
N THR A 103 -10.80 4.22 -0.68
CA THR A 103 -11.38 3.39 0.39
C THR A 103 -11.22 3.99 1.78
N ALA A 104 -10.16 4.76 2.00
CA ALA A 104 -9.94 5.44 3.28
C ALA A 104 -10.86 6.65 3.47
N ILE A 105 -11.19 7.36 2.39
CA ILE A 105 -12.10 8.50 2.43
C ILE A 105 -13.57 8.03 2.40
N ASP A 106 -13.88 7.07 1.51
CA ASP A 106 -15.19 6.45 1.20
C ASP A 106 -16.33 7.46 0.95
N ASP A 107 -16.74 8.20 1.98
CA ASP A 107 -17.70 9.31 1.91
C ASP A 107 -17.00 10.68 2.16
N PRO A 108 -16.81 11.50 1.12
CA PRO A 108 -16.21 12.82 1.27
C PRO A 108 -17.09 13.80 2.06
N ALA A 109 -18.41 13.60 2.13
CA ALA A 109 -19.33 14.47 2.86
C ALA A 109 -19.12 14.40 4.38
N ARG A 110 -18.45 13.35 4.87
CA ARG A 110 -18.05 13.20 6.27
C ARG A 110 -17.06 14.28 6.71
N PHE A 111 -16.27 14.84 5.80
CA PHE A 111 -15.24 15.81 6.13
C PHE A 111 -15.76 17.24 5.95
N ARG A 112 -15.76 18.01 7.05
CA ARG A 112 -16.20 19.42 7.00
C ARG A 112 -15.19 20.30 6.26
N ARG A 113 -13.90 19.96 6.29
CA ARG A 113 -12.81 20.64 5.59
C ARG A 113 -11.85 19.62 4.98
N SER A 114 -11.25 19.95 3.84
CA SER A 114 -10.25 19.08 3.21
C SER A 114 -9.01 18.84 4.08
N SER A 115 -8.70 19.76 5.01
CA SER A 115 -7.63 19.60 6.01
C SER A 115 -7.88 18.44 6.98
N ASP A 116 -9.14 18.07 7.20
CA ASP A 116 -9.52 17.05 8.19
C ASP A 116 -9.22 15.64 7.69
N VAL A 117 -9.06 15.46 6.38
CA VAL A 117 -8.62 14.20 5.75
C VAL A 117 -7.19 13.84 6.19
N GLY A 118 -6.30 14.83 6.28
CA GLY A 118 -4.92 14.62 6.75
C GLY A 118 -4.89 14.14 8.20
N ALA A 119 -5.74 14.69 9.07
CA ALA A 119 -5.88 14.24 10.45
C ALA A 119 -6.44 12.81 10.53
N HIS A 120 -7.40 12.46 9.66
CA HIS A 120 -7.94 11.10 9.59
C HIS A 120 -6.92 10.05 9.14
N LEU A 121 -6.00 10.44 8.25
CA LEU A 121 -4.92 9.58 7.75
C LEU A 121 -3.67 9.60 8.66
N GLY A 122 -3.68 10.33 9.77
CA GLY A 122 -2.54 10.45 10.68
C GLY A 122 -1.36 11.25 10.09
N LEU A 123 -1.59 12.09 9.08
CA LEU A 123 -0.60 12.88 8.35
C LEU A 123 -0.40 14.30 8.92
N HIS A 124 -1.01 14.63 10.06
CA HIS A 124 -0.85 15.95 10.68
C HIS A 124 0.40 15.95 11.58
N ASP A 125 1.45 16.67 11.16
CA ASP A 125 2.62 16.93 11.99
C ASP A 125 2.23 17.67 13.27
N SER A 126 2.79 17.21 14.38
CA SER A 126 2.82 17.91 15.65
C SER A 126 3.37 19.34 15.47
N ILE A 127 2.52 20.36 15.58
CA ILE A 127 2.75 21.71 16.17
C ILE A 127 1.36 22.38 16.22
N ASN A 128 0.63 22.14 17.29
CA ASN A 128 -0.15 23.12 18.07
C ASN A 128 -1.10 22.36 19.02
N PRO A 129 -0.84 22.34 20.34
CA PRO A 129 -1.68 21.62 21.31
C PRO A 129 -3.07 22.24 21.56
N GLU A 130 -3.45 23.33 20.87
CA GLU A 130 -4.68 24.07 21.20
C GLU A 130 -5.91 23.79 20.33
N ARG A 131 -5.91 22.78 19.45
CA ARG A 131 -7.16 22.41 18.74
C ARG A 131 -7.76 21.14 19.32
N PRO A 132 -8.96 21.21 19.91
CA PRO A 132 -9.62 20.02 20.41
C PRO A 132 -9.80 19.05 19.24
N THR A 133 -9.38 17.82 19.48
CA THR A 133 -9.70 16.66 18.66
C THR A 133 -11.19 16.69 18.33
N CYS A 134 -11.54 16.27 17.11
CA CYS A 134 -12.93 16.13 16.68
C CYS A 134 -13.57 14.99 17.48
N GLU A 135 -13.82 15.26 18.75
CA GLU A 135 -14.65 14.46 19.62
C GLU A 135 -16.07 14.66 19.14
N VAL A 136 -16.75 13.54 18.97
CA VAL A 136 -18.19 13.40 18.81
C VAL A 136 -18.91 14.16 19.93
N ALA A 137 -19.06 15.47 19.78
CA ALA A 137 -19.91 16.30 20.61
C ALA A 137 -21.26 16.48 19.92
N SER A 138 -22.00 15.37 19.83
CA SER A 138 -23.45 15.49 19.91
C SER A 138 -23.81 16.04 21.29
N ALA A 139 -24.81 16.91 21.33
CA ALA A 139 -25.50 17.44 22.50
C ALA A 139 -25.03 18.80 23.04
N ALA A 140 -25.96 19.75 22.87
CA ALA A 140 -26.26 20.86 23.77
C ALA A 140 -25.17 21.92 23.99
N ARG A 141 -25.37 23.09 23.36
CA ARG A 141 -25.63 24.33 24.11
C ARG A 141 -26.15 25.42 23.19
N GLY A 142 -27.40 25.79 23.43
CA GLY A 142 -28.04 26.93 22.80
C GLY A 142 -27.45 28.27 23.25
N MET A 143 -27.87 29.28 22.49
CA MET A 143 -27.96 30.69 22.89
C MET A 143 -26.66 31.40 23.27
N ARG A 144 -26.16 32.23 22.34
CA ARG A 144 -26.15 33.67 22.56
C ARG A 144 -25.96 34.49 21.29
N SER A 145 -26.91 35.38 21.10
CA SER A 145 -26.95 36.54 20.24
C SER A 145 -25.67 37.38 20.28
N ARG A 146 -25.22 37.88 19.12
CA ARG A 146 -25.12 39.33 18.80
C ARG A 146 -24.42 39.49 17.46
N GLY A 147 -25.00 40.33 16.62
CA GLY A 147 -24.63 40.48 15.22
C GLY A 147 -23.28 41.13 14.98
N ARG A 148 -22.81 40.99 13.74
CA ARG A 148 -22.30 42.09 12.91
C ARG A 148 -22.10 41.64 11.48
N HIS A 149 -23.01 42.14 10.64
CA HIS A 149 -22.74 42.83 9.37
C HIS A 149 -22.21 42.01 8.19
N CYS A 150 -23.14 41.78 7.26
CA CYS A 150 -22.88 41.38 5.88
C CYS A 150 -22.57 42.63 5.01
N SER A 151 -21.65 42.44 4.07
CA SER A 151 -21.29 43.28 2.91
C SER A 151 -20.27 44.41 3.16
N PRO A 152 -19.44 44.78 2.16
CA PRO A 152 -19.93 45.18 0.84
C PRO A 152 -19.35 44.40 -0.36
N ARG A 153 -20.23 44.28 -1.34
CA ARG A 153 -20.01 44.04 -2.76
C ARG A 153 -19.61 45.37 -3.41
N ARG A 154 -18.54 45.40 -4.21
CA ARG A 154 -18.24 46.30 -5.37
C ARG A 154 -16.73 46.21 -5.69
N ILE A 155 -16.25 46.15 -6.92
CA ILE A 155 -16.82 46.38 -8.27
C ILE A 155 -16.42 45.20 -9.15
#